data_AF-M0DSI8-F1
#
_entry.id   AF-M0DSI8-F1
#
_cell.length_a   1.000
_cell.length_b   1.000
_cell.length_c   1.000
_cell.angle_alpha   90.00
_cell.angle_beta   90.00
_cell.angle_gamma   90.00
#
_symmetry.space_group_name_H-M   'P 1'
#
loop_
_entity.id
_entity.type
_entity.pdbx_description
1 polymer ?
#
loop_
_entity_poly.entity_id
_entity_poly.type
_entity_poly.pdbx_seq_one_letter_code
_entity_poly.pdbx_strand_id
1 'polypeptide(L)'
;MGTKTIGVTEEVYDRLRARKRDDESFTDLLDRLIDETGGDWRDGFGSLSAEEADSLRAAAERSRERFDRAASRRQQRATDHRSQDRSAVSDSADDDSEAASDDGDSA
;
A
#
# COMPACT_ATOMS: atom_id res chain seq x y z
N MET A 1 11.89 -44.93 12.67
CA MET A 1 10.92 -43.96 12.11
C MET A 1 11.00 -44.06 10.59
N GLY A 2 9.87 -44.14 9.89
CA GLY A 2 9.88 -44.21 8.43
C GLY A 2 10.22 -42.86 7.82
N THR A 3 11.20 -42.80 6.93
CA THR A 3 11.47 -41.60 6.15
C THR A 3 10.49 -41.54 4.97
N LYS A 4 10.07 -40.32 4.62
CA LYS A 4 9.27 -40.05 3.41
C LYS A 4 10.09 -39.11 2.53
N THR A 5 10.20 -39.44 1.25
CA THR A 5 10.88 -38.60 0.27
C THR A 5 9.86 -37.60 -0.28
N ILE A 6 10.12 -36.31 -0.10
CA ILE A 6 9.31 -35.22 -0.65
C ILE A 6 10.14 -34.56 -1.76
N GLY A 7 9.54 -34.41 -2.94
CA GLY A 7 10.13 -33.62 -4.01
C GLY A 7 9.95 -32.13 -3.73
N VAL A 8 11.03 -31.37 -3.78
CA VAL A 8 11.03 -29.91 -3.71
C VAL A 8 11.61 -29.34 -5.00
N THR A 9 11.21 -28.14 -5.38
CA THR A 9 11.87 -27.45 -6.49
C THR A 9 13.29 -27.04 -6.09
N GLU A 10 14.18 -26.91 -7.07
CA GLU A 10 15.56 -26.49 -6.83
C GLU A 10 15.63 -25.15 -6.08
N GLU A 11 14.78 -24.19 -6.45
CA GLU A 11 14.68 -22.90 -5.76
C GLU A 11 14.33 -23.06 -4.27
N VAL A 12 13.41 -23.95 -3.95
CA VAL A 12 13.01 -24.22 -2.56
C VAL A 12 14.15 -24.92 -1.81
N TYR A 13 14.82 -25.87 -2.46
CA TYR A 13 15.99 -26.54 -1.89
C TYR A 13 17.11 -25.55 -1.55
N ASP A 14 17.45 -24.64 -2.47
CA ASP A 14 18.47 -23.61 -2.25
C ASP A 14 18.11 -22.66 -1.11
N ARG A 15 16.84 -22.26 -1.03
CA ARG A 15 16.35 -21.41 0.07
C ARG A 15 16.41 -22.12 1.42
N LEU A 16 16.07 -23.41 1.47
CA LEU A 16 16.19 -24.21 2.68
C LEU A 16 17.66 -24.38 3.07
N ARG A 17 18.53 -24.67 2.09
CA ARG A 17 19.98 -24.81 2.29
C ARG A 17 20.62 -23.53 2.82
N ALA A 18 20.23 -22.36 2.32
CA ALA A 18 20.74 -21.08 2.81
C ALA A 18 20.32 -20.76 4.26
N ARG A 19 19.20 -21.34 4.71
CA ARG A 19 18.70 -21.19 6.10
C ARG A 19 19.30 -22.23 7.05
N LYS A 20 19.93 -23.27 6.49
CA LYS A 20 20.46 -24.41 7.22
C LYS A 20 21.67 -23.98 8.06
N ARG A 21 21.67 -24.30 9.36
CA ARG A 21 22.84 -24.15 10.25
C ARG A 21 23.85 -25.29 10.02
N ASP A 22 25.12 -25.06 10.37
CA ASP A 22 26.20 -26.02 10.10
C ASP A 22 26.02 -27.35 10.86
N ASP A 23 25.42 -27.31 12.05
CA ASP A 23 25.23 -28.48 12.93
C ASP A 23 23.85 -29.18 12.81
N GLU A 24 22.98 -28.76 11.89
CA GLU A 24 21.62 -29.33 11.76
C GLU A 24 21.46 -30.25 10.53
N SER A 25 20.58 -31.25 10.60
CA SER A 25 20.16 -32.01 9.41
C SER A 25 19.00 -31.30 8.69
N PHE A 26 18.69 -31.71 7.45
CA PHE A 26 17.52 -31.17 6.74
C PHE A 26 16.21 -31.47 7.47
N THR A 27 16.13 -32.61 8.15
CA THR A 27 14.97 -32.94 8.99
C THR A 27 14.88 -31.99 10.18
N ASP A 28 15.99 -31.71 10.85
CA ASP A 28 16.01 -30.78 12.00
C ASP A 28 15.67 -29.35 11.57
N LEU A 29 16.10 -28.93 10.38
CA LEU A 29 15.69 -27.65 9.80
C LEU A 29 14.17 -27.58 9.57
N LEU A 30 13.58 -28.65 9.03
CA LEU A 30 12.14 -28.70 8.77
C LEU A 30 11.35 -28.73 10.08
N ASP A 31 11.76 -29.54 11.05
CA ASP A 31 11.14 -29.60 12.38
C ASP A 31 11.23 -28.22 13.05
N ARG A 32 12.40 -27.58 13.03
CA ARG A 32 12.57 -26.21 13.54
C ARG A 32 11.68 -25.20 12.83
N LEU A 33 11.59 -25.25 11.51
CA LEU A 33 10.75 -24.32 10.75
C LEU A 33 9.27 -24.52 11.08
N ILE A 34 8.82 -25.76 11.22
CA ILE A 34 7.44 -26.11 11.58
C ILE A 34 7.14 -25.69 13.02
N ASP A 35 8.06 -25.93 13.96
CA ASP A 35 7.92 -25.51 15.36
C ASP A 35 7.96 -23.97 15.51
N GLU A 36 8.82 -23.27 14.76
CA GLU A 36 8.87 -21.80 14.71
C GLU A 36 7.63 -21.20 14.04
N THR A 37 7.01 -21.92 13.09
CA THR A 37 5.69 -21.56 12.55
C THR A 37 4.53 -22.16 13.35
N GLY A 38 4.82 -22.79 14.50
CA GLY A 38 3.89 -23.57 15.33
C GLY A 38 2.80 -22.77 16.05
N GLY A 39 2.52 -21.54 15.64
CA GLY A 39 1.16 -21.03 15.80
C GLY A 39 0.39 -21.44 14.56
N ASP A 40 -0.61 -22.33 14.65
CA ASP A 40 -1.59 -22.38 13.58
C ASP A 40 -2.09 -20.93 13.48
N TRP A 41 -1.89 -20.30 12.33
CA TRP A 41 -2.33 -18.92 12.15
C TRP A 41 -3.84 -18.80 12.44
N ARG A 42 -4.57 -19.93 12.39
CA ARG A 42 -5.96 -20.09 12.83
C ARG A 42 -6.14 -20.04 14.36
N ASP A 43 -5.16 -20.39 15.18
CA ASP A 43 -5.20 -20.21 16.65
C ASP A 43 -5.31 -18.72 17.03
N GLY A 44 -4.84 -17.83 16.15
CA GLY A 44 -5.04 -16.40 16.30
C GLY A 44 -6.49 -15.96 16.05
N PHE A 45 -7.29 -16.72 15.31
CA PHE A 45 -8.67 -16.37 14.97
C PHE A 45 -9.61 -16.69 16.12
N GLY A 46 -10.30 -15.68 16.64
CA GLY A 46 -11.20 -15.83 17.79
C GLY A 46 -10.50 -15.86 19.15
N SER A 47 -9.20 -15.58 19.19
CA SER A 47 -8.42 -15.43 20.44
C SER A 47 -8.77 -14.17 21.24
N LEU A 48 -9.36 -13.17 20.60
CA LEU A 48 -9.79 -11.93 21.25
C LEU A 48 -11.12 -12.12 21.96
N SER A 49 -11.22 -11.60 23.18
CA SER A 49 -12.52 -11.43 23.84
C SER A 49 -13.42 -10.48 23.03
N ALA A 50 -14.73 -10.51 23.30
CA ALA A 50 -15.68 -9.61 22.64
C ALA A 50 -15.28 -8.12 22.83
N GLU A 51 -14.83 -7.76 24.03
CA GLU A 51 -14.41 -6.39 24.37
C GLU A 51 -13.15 -5.97 23.60
N GLU A 52 -12.16 -6.86 23.51
CA GLU A 52 -10.93 -6.61 22.74
C GLU A 52 -11.23 -6.51 21.23
N ALA A 53 -12.12 -7.36 20.73
CA ALA A 53 -12.57 -7.34 19.34
C ALA A 53 -13.31 -6.04 18.99
N ASP A 54 -14.18 -5.56 19.87
CA ASP A 54 -14.90 -4.29 19.69
C ASP A 54 -13.96 -3.08 19.80
N SER A 55 -12.99 -3.12 20.71
CA SER A 55 -11.94 -2.09 20.81
C SER A 55 -11.10 -2.02 19.52
N LEU A 56 -10.69 -3.17 18.99
CA LEU A 56 -9.96 -3.27 17.73
C LEU A 56 -10.80 -2.76 16.56
N ARG A 57 -12.08 -3.11 16.51
CA ARG A 57 -13.02 -2.63 15.47
C ARG A 57 -13.12 -1.11 15.49
N ALA A 58 -13.34 -0.52 16.66
CA ALA A 58 -13.42 0.94 16.81
C ALA A 58 -12.09 1.63 16.43
N ALA A 59 -10.94 1.03 16.75
CA ALA A 59 -9.64 1.56 16.33
C ALA A 59 -9.44 1.50 14.80
N ALA A 60 -9.86 0.40 14.17
CA ALA A 60 -9.79 0.23 12.73
C ALA A 60 -10.70 1.23 11.99
N GLU A 61 -11.93 1.45 12.47
CA GLU A 61 -12.87 2.44 11.93
C GLU A 61 -12.28 3.86 12.00
N ARG A 62 -11.78 4.28 13.16
CA ARG A 62 -11.09 5.58 13.32
C ARG A 62 -9.90 5.72 12.38
N SER A 63 -9.16 4.64 12.15
CA SER A 63 -8.02 4.65 11.23
C SER A 63 -8.47 4.88 9.79
N ARG A 64 -9.51 4.18 9.35
CA ARG A 64 -10.12 4.33 8.01
C ARG A 64 -10.64 5.73 7.79
N GLU A 65 -11.42 6.28 8.72
CA GLU A 65 -11.95 7.65 8.61
C GLU A 65 -10.84 8.70 8.46
N ARG A 66 -9.74 8.56 9.22
CA ARG A 66 -8.58 9.46 9.08
C ARG A 66 -7.92 9.32 7.72
N PHE A 67 -7.75 8.08 7.25
CA PHE A 67 -7.17 7.81 5.95
C PHE A 67 -8.04 8.39 4.82
N ASP A 68 -9.34 8.15 4.85
CA ASP A 68 -10.29 8.63 3.84
C ASP A 68 -10.30 10.16 3.81
N ARG A 69 -10.36 10.81 4.97
CA ARG A 69 -10.26 12.28 5.06
C ARG A 69 -8.95 12.80 4.47
N ALA A 70 -7.84 12.14 4.74
CA ALA A 70 -6.54 12.53 4.19
C ALA A 70 -6.47 12.29 2.67
N ALA A 71 -7.08 11.22 2.17
CA ALA A 71 -7.20 10.93 0.75
C ALA A 71 -8.05 11.99 0.05
N SER A 72 -9.24 12.30 0.55
CA SER A 72 -10.12 13.33 0.00
C SER A 72 -9.46 14.71 -0.01
N ARG A 73 -8.76 15.09 1.07
CA ARG A 73 -8.01 16.37 1.11
C ARG A 73 -6.94 16.45 0.03
N ARG A 74 -6.23 15.34 -0.24
CA ARG A 74 -5.21 15.31 -1.31
C ARG A 74 -5.86 15.38 -2.69
N GLN A 75 -6.97 14.68 -2.90
CA GLN A 75 -7.73 14.77 -4.15
C GLN A 75 -8.21 16.19 -4.41
N GLN A 76 -8.78 16.85 -3.39
CA GLN A 76 -9.27 18.22 -3.51
C GLN A 76 -8.15 19.21 -3.81
N ARG A 77 -6.99 19.09 -3.14
CA ARG A 77 -5.82 19.92 -3.47
C ARG A 77 -5.35 19.72 -4.91
N ALA A 78 -5.36 18.48 -5.41
CA ALA A 78 -4.97 18.20 -6.79
C ALA A 78 -5.97 18.78 -7.80
N THR A 79 -7.27 18.74 -7.52
CA THR A 79 -8.30 19.36 -8.36
C THR A 79 -8.24 20.88 -8.32
N ASP A 80 -8.05 21.46 -7.13
CA ASP A 80 -7.99 22.91 -6.94
C ASP A 80 -6.78 23.48 -7.68
N HIS A 81 -5.61 22.85 -7.56
CA HIS A 81 -4.41 23.27 -8.28
C HIS A 81 -4.63 23.24 -9.81
N ARG A 82 -5.27 22.19 -10.34
CA ARG A 82 -5.62 22.09 -11.76
C ARG A 82 -6.63 23.17 -12.20
N SER A 83 -7.54 23.57 -11.32
CA SER A 83 -8.52 24.62 -11.62
C SER A 83 -7.88 26.01 -11.66
N GLN A 84 -6.93 26.29 -10.75
CA GLN A 84 -6.18 27.55 -10.72
C GLN A 84 -5.24 27.69 -11.94
N ASP A 85 -4.61 26.60 -12.35
CA ASP A 85 -3.76 26.58 -13.55
C ASP A 85 -4.56 26.88 -14.84
N ARG A 86 -5.84 26.47 -14.87
CA ARG A 86 -6.77 26.79 -15.97
C ARG A 86 -7.33 28.22 -15.92
N SER A 87 -7.54 28.80 -14.73
CA SER A 87 -8.01 30.19 -14.66
C SER A 87 -6.89 31.17 -15.01
N ALA A 88 -5.64 30.88 -14.64
CA ALA A 88 -4.47 31.69 -15.01
C ALA A 88 -4.27 31.78 -16.54
N VAL A 89 -4.58 30.72 -17.29
CA VAL A 89 -4.52 30.72 -18.76
C VAL A 89 -5.68 31.48 -19.41
N SER A 90 -6.83 31.57 -18.73
CA SER A 90 -8.01 32.32 -19.19
C SER A 90 -7.80 33.82 -18.98
N ASP A 91 -7.32 34.23 -17.80
CA ASP A 91 -7.01 35.62 -17.47
C ASP A 91 -5.94 36.21 -18.41
N SER A 92 -4.98 35.38 -18.87
CA SER A 92 -3.98 35.82 -19.85
C SER A 92 -4.48 35.89 -21.31
N ALA A 93 -5.65 35.30 -21.61
CA ALA A 93 -6.20 35.30 -22.98
C ALA A 93 -7.15 36.49 -23.24
N ASP A 94 -7.68 37.11 -22.18
CA ASP A 94 -8.52 38.31 -22.30
C ASP A 94 -7.69 39.60 -22.48
N ASP A 95 -6.43 39.65 -22.01
CA ASP A 95 -5.53 40.82 -22.12
C ASP A 95 -4.95 41.05 -23.54
N ASP A 96 -4.91 40.03 -24.39
CA ASP A 96 -4.36 40.12 -25.76
C ASP A 96 -5.41 40.54 -26.82
N SER A 97 -6.64 40.87 -26.42
CA SER A 97 -7.76 41.14 -27.35
C SER A 97 -8.14 42.62 -27.56
N GLU A 98 -7.47 43.57 -26.89
CA GLU A 98 -7.73 45.03 -27.03
C GLU A 98 -6.64 45.79 -27.83
N ALA A 99 -6.13 45.27 -28.95
CA ALA A 99 -5.13 45.99 -29.76
C ALA A 99 -5.36 46.01 -31.28
N ALA A 100 -6.60 45.79 -31.76
CA ALA A 100 -6.88 45.81 -33.20
C ALA A 100 -8.20 46.53 -33.55
N SER A 101 -8.29 47.82 -33.22
CA SER A 101 -9.23 48.74 -33.88
C SER A 101 -8.75 50.18 -33.70
N ASP A 102 -8.97 51.02 -34.72
CA ASP A 102 -8.62 52.45 -34.86
C ASP A 102 -7.12 52.73 -35.08
N ASP A 103 -6.65 53.40 -36.14
CA ASP A 103 -7.23 54.21 -37.22
C ASP A 103 -6.12 54.22 -38.31
N GLY A 104 -6.36 54.18 -39.63
CA GLY A 104 -7.32 55.00 -40.35
C GLY A 104 -6.70 56.37 -40.66
N ASP A 105 -6.42 56.63 -41.94
CA ASP A 105 -6.27 58.00 -42.51
C ASP A 105 -4.94 58.74 -42.21
N SER A 106 -4.31 59.55 -43.06
CA SER A 106 -4.24 59.85 -44.50
C SER A 106 -3.14 60.93 -44.65
N ALA A 107 -2.66 61.11 -45.89
CA ALA A 107 -1.93 62.25 -46.46
C ALA A 107 -0.40 62.34 -46.28
#